data_AF-A0AAW1SKG0-F1
#
_entry.id   AF-A0AAW1SKG0-F1
#
_cell.length_a   1.000
_cell.length_b   1.000
_cell.length_c   1.000
_cell.angle_alpha   90.00
_cell.angle_beta   90.00
_cell.angle_gamma   90.00
#
_symmetry.space_group_name_H-M   'P 1'
#
loop_
_entity.id
_entity.type
_entity.pdbx_description
1 polymer ?
#
loop_
_entity_poly.entity_id
_entity_poly.type
_entity_poly.pdbx_seq_one_letter_code
_entity_poly.pdbx_strand_id
1 'polypeptide(L)'
;MGCIDWFIFADVDYDRITSKLRQYSPGIAGAMFGAAWWCWIDAIIYSAAVKGTGYPPIIYHLPGIVATLALIFINLISRDDLNNYTDYYNSGDEGSETRARCWLFFAYMVAFGAVAGGVAILVTCVQHHPEITRIGAASLIQSGLILSSALLLWAFRSEDTGGYGAAF
;
A
#
# COMPACT_ATOMS: atom_id res chain seq x y z
N MET A 1 -2.55 -5.28 -44.01
CA MET A 1 -3.16 -5.15 -42.68
C MET A 1 -3.12 -6.52 -42.02
N GLY A 2 -2.14 -6.71 -41.13
CA GLY A 2 -1.78 -8.03 -40.60
C GLY A 2 -2.58 -8.38 -39.36
N CYS A 3 -2.62 -9.68 -39.04
CA CYS A 3 -3.27 -10.32 -37.89
C CYS A 3 -2.90 -9.77 -36.49
N ILE A 4 -2.09 -8.72 -36.44
CA ILE A 4 -1.60 -8.06 -35.23
C ILE A 4 -2.64 -7.03 -34.72
N ASP A 5 -3.59 -6.60 -35.56
CA ASP A 5 -4.68 -5.67 -35.17
C ASP A 5 -5.61 -6.25 -34.10
N TRP A 6 -5.81 -7.58 -34.05
CA TRP A 6 -6.61 -8.22 -32.99
C TRP A 6 -5.94 -8.18 -31.62
N PHE A 7 -4.61 -8.02 -31.55
CA PHE A 7 -3.90 -7.88 -30.29
C PHE A 7 -3.91 -6.45 -29.77
N ILE A 8 -4.00 -5.45 -30.67
CA ILE A 8 -4.07 -4.03 -30.32
C ILE A 8 -5.52 -3.57 -30.09
N PHE A 9 -6.52 -4.20 -30.73
CA PHE A 9 -7.96 -3.88 -30.65
C PHE A 9 -8.79 -4.89 -29.85
N ALA A 10 -8.15 -5.78 -29.09
CA ALA A 10 -8.78 -6.30 -27.88
C ALA A 10 -8.90 -5.10 -26.92
N ASP A 11 -9.92 -4.28 -27.14
CA ASP A 11 -10.34 -3.20 -26.27
C ASP A 11 -10.73 -3.85 -24.94
N VAL A 12 -9.70 -4.11 -24.12
CA VAL A 12 -9.88 -4.36 -22.71
C VAL A 12 -10.61 -3.11 -22.26
N ASP A 13 -11.91 -3.25 -22.02
CA ASP A 13 -12.81 -2.17 -21.62
C ASP A 13 -12.35 -1.70 -20.23
N TYR A 14 -11.29 -0.87 -20.23
CA TYR A 14 -10.57 -0.41 -19.07
C TYR A 14 -11.53 0.38 -18.18
N ASP A 15 -12.51 1.06 -18.77
CA ASP A 15 -13.56 1.80 -18.05
C ASP A 15 -14.52 0.85 -17.32
N ARG A 16 -14.94 -0.25 -17.94
CA ARG A 16 -15.74 -1.28 -17.26
C ARG A 16 -14.94 -1.98 -16.15
N ILE A 17 -13.67 -2.28 -16.36
CA ILE A 17 -12.83 -2.94 -15.36
C ILE A 17 -12.53 -1.99 -14.19
N THR A 18 -12.14 -0.76 -14.48
CA THR A 18 -11.84 0.26 -13.46
C THR A 18 -13.08 0.66 -12.68
N SER A 19 -14.27 0.74 -13.29
CA SER A 19 -15.51 1.04 -12.57
C SER A 19 -15.89 -0.07 -11.57
N LYS A 20 -15.76 -1.35 -11.97
CA LYS A 20 -15.94 -2.48 -11.04
C LYS A 20 -14.89 -2.47 -9.93
N LEU A 21 -13.62 -2.25 -10.29
CA LEU A 21 -12.53 -2.19 -9.32
C LEU A 21 -12.71 -1.02 -8.34
N ARG A 22 -13.19 0.16 -8.78
CA ARG A 22 -13.49 1.31 -7.89
C ARG A 22 -14.55 0.99 -6.84
N GLN A 23 -15.58 0.22 -7.20
CA GLN A 23 -16.64 -0.14 -6.27
C GLN A 23 -16.16 -1.15 -5.20
N TYR A 24 -15.35 -2.13 -5.60
CA TYR A 24 -14.90 -3.19 -4.70
C TYR A 24 -13.54 -2.91 -4.04
N SER A 25 -12.78 -1.92 -4.52
CA SER A 25 -11.41 -1.64 -4.05
C SER A 25 -11.30 -1.37 -2.55
N PRO A 26 -12.22 -0.65 -1.87
CA PRO A 26 -12.07 -0.41 -0.43
C PRO A 26 -12.23 -1.71 0.36
N GLY A 27 -13.15 -2.58 -0.07
CA GLY A 27 -13.37 -3.89 0.55
C GLY A 27 -12.19 -4.84 0.34
N ILE A 28 -11.64 -4.89 -0.89
CA ILE A 28 -10.47 -5.72 -1.21
C ILE A 28 -9.23 -5.20 -0.46
N ALA A 29 -8.99 -3.90 -0.45
CA ALA A 29 -7.85 -3.32 0.25
C ALA A 29 -7.95 -3.49 1.77
N GLY A 30 -9.15 -3.33 2.34
CA GLY A 30 -9.41 -3.64 3.75
C GLY A 30 -9.16 -5.10 4.08
N ALA A 31 -9.59 -6.03 3.22
CA ALA A 31 -9.32 -7.46 3.37
C ALA A 31 -7.81 -7.77 3.33
N MET A 32 -7.06 -7.14 2.42
CA MET A 32 -5.59 -7.30 2.34
C MET A 32 -4.88 -6.73 3.57
N PHE A 33 -5.33 -5.58 4.08
CA PHE A 33 -4.80 -5.00 5.31
C PHE A 33 -5.09 -5.90 6.52
N GLY A 34 -6.32 -6.40 6.63
CA GLY A 34 -6.71 -7.36 7.66
C GLY A 34 -5.90 -8.66 7.57
N ALA A 35 -5.71 -9.20 6.37
CA ALA A 35 -4.88 -10.39 6.14
C ALA A 35 -3.41 -10.15 6.53
N ALA A 36 -2.86 -8.96 6.27
CA ALA A 36 -1.50 -8.61 6.68
C ALA A 36 -1.32 -8.69 8.20
N TRP A 37 -2.24 -8.08 8.95
CA TRP A 37 -2.22 -8.13 10.42
C TRP A 37 -2.52 -9.52 10.96
N TRP A 38 -3.41 -10.26 10.30
CA TRP A 38 -3.72 -11.66 10.66
C TRP A 38 -2.49 -12.56 10.55
N CYS A 39 -1.80 -12.55 9.40
CA CYS A 39 -0.60 -13.35 9.18
C CYS A 39 0.52 -13.03 10.19
N TRP A 40 0.64 -11.75 10.57
CA TRP A 40 1.60 -11.34 11.58
C TRP A 40 1.25 -11.83 12.99
N ILE A 41 -0.01 -11.66 13.43
CA ILE A 41 -0.48 -12.17 14.73
C ILE A 41 -0.31 -13.69 14.82
N ASP A 42 -0.70 -14.43 13.78
CA ASP A 42 -0.56 -15.88 13.72
C ASP A 42 0.90 -16.33 13.91
N ALA A 43 1.85 -15.67 13.22
CA ALA A 43 3.26 -15.98 13.34
C ALA A 43 3.83 -15.69 14.75
N ILE A 44 3.37 -14.62 15.41
CA ILE A 44 3.76 -14.31 16.80
C ILE A 44 3.22 -15.37 17.77
N ILE A 45 1.93 -15.70 17.66
CA ILE A 45 1.31 -16.70 18.53
C ILE A 45 1.98 -18.05 18.33
N TYR A 46 2.24 -18.46 17.08
CA TYR A 46 2.95 -19.69 16.78
C TYR A 46 4.35 -19.72 17.42
N SER A 47 5.11 -18.63 17.31
CA SER A 47 6.43 -18.56 17.93
C SER A 47 6.39 -18.59 19.45
N ALA A 48 5.42 -17.91 20.07
CA ALA A 48 5.28 -17.87 21.52
C ALA A 48 4.79 -19.22 22.09
N ALA A 49 3.76 -19.81 21.47
CA ALA A 49 3.09 -21.00 21.98
C ALA A 49 3.77 -22.32 21.61
N VAL A 50 4.34 -22.42 20.40
CA VAL A 50 4.86 -23.71 19.88
C VAL A 50 6.38 -23.82 20.05
N LYS A 51 7.11 -22.73 19.82
CA LYS A 51 8.58 -22.71 19.91
C LYS A 51 9.08 -22.39 21.32
N GLY A 52 8.23 -21.83 22.19
CA GLY A 52 8.59 -21.49 23.57
C GLY A 52 9.71 -20.44 23.69
N THR A 53 10.00 -19.70 22.62
CA THR A 53 11.13 -18.76 22.52
C THR A 53 10.88 -17.43 23.24
N GLY A 54 9.74 -17.27 23.90
CA GLY A 54 9.28 -15.98 24.42
C GLY A 54 8.84 -15.02 23.31
N TYR A 55 8.42 -13.81 23.71
CA TYR A 55 7.99 -12.78 22.76
C TYR A 55 9.20 -12.15 22.06
N PRO A 56 9.20 -12.05 20.72
CA PRO A 56 10.30 -11.41 20.00
C PRO A 56 10.39 -9.92 20.39
N PRO A 57 11.61 -9.37 20.49
CA PRO A 57 11.81 -7.97 20.86
C PRO A 57 11.17 -7.02 19.85
N ILE A 58 10.86 -5.80 20.29
CA ILE A 58 10.04 -4.84 19.54
C ILE A 58 10.60 -4.48 18.15
N ILE A 59 11.90 -4.68 17.93
CA ILE A 59 12.57 -4.47 16.65
C ILE A 59 11.98 -5.32 15.52
N TYR A 60 11.50 -6.53 15.83
CA TYR A 60 10.89 -7.45 14.86
C TYR A 60 9.49 -7.00 14.42
N HIS A 61 8.88 -6.07 15.17
CA HIS A 61 7.53 -5.55 14.91
C HIS A 61 7.54 -4.23 14.12
N LEU A 62 8.71 -3.58 14.01
CA LEU A 62 8.86 -2.29 13.33
C LEU A 62 8.45 -2.28 11.85
N PRO A 63 8.80 -3.28 11.01
CA PRO A 63 8.50 -3.21 9.57
C PRO A 63 7.01 -3.12 9.27
N GLY A 64 6.17 -3.80 10.05
CA GLY A 64 4.71 -3.76 9.91
C GLY A 64 4.12 -2.40 10.31
N ILE A 65 4.60 -1.82 11.41
CA ILE A 65 4.14 -0.50 11.89
C ILE A 65 4.59 0.62 10.96
N VAL A 66 5.83 0.56 10.48
CA VAL A 66 6.33 1.53 9.50
C VAL A 66 5.56 1.41 8.18
N ALA A 67 5.17 0.18 7.77
CA ALA A 67 4.33 -0.02 6.60
C ALA A 67 2.93 0.57 6.77
N THR A 68 2.30 0.48 7.95
CA THR A 68 0.98 1.11 8.16
C THR A 68 1.05 2.64 8.18
N LEU A 69 2.13 3.21 8.72
CA LEU A 69 2.37 4.65 8.60
C LEU A 69 2.56 5.07 7.15
N ALA A 70 3.30 4.28 6.35
CA ALA A 70 3.42 4.53 4.91
C ALA A 70 2.06 4.50 4.20
N LEU A 71 1.19 3.54 4.55
CA LEU A 71 -0.17 3.48 4.02
C LEU A 71 -0.94 4.77 4.31
N ILE A 72 -0.86 5.28 5.54
CA ILE A 72 -1.51 6.55 5.93
C ILE A 72 -0.94 7.70 5.09
N PHE A 73 0.38 7.80 4.96
CA PHE A 73 1.01 8.87 4.15
C PHE A 73 0.61 8.82 2.68
N ILE A 74 0.53 7.63 2.08
CA ILE A 74 0.07 7.43 0.71
C ILE A 74 -1.40 7.81 0.53
N ASN A 75 -2.25 7.58 1.53
CA ASN A 75 -3.69 7.85 1.43
C ASN A 75 -4.11 9.26 1.86
N LEU A 76 -3.24 10.00 2.57
CA LEU A 76 -3.47 11.39 2.98
C LEU A 76 -3.15 12.42 1.89
N ILE A 77 -2.47 12.04 0.80
CA ILE A 77 -2.18 12.96 -0.29
C ILE A 77 -3.45 13.29 -1.07
N SER A 78 -3.78 14.58 -1.20
CA SER A 78 -4.86 15.01 -2.08
C SER A 78 -4.41 14.83 -3.53
N ARG A 79 -5.19 14.12 -4.34
CA ARG A 79 -4.94 14.01 -5.79
C ARG A 79 -5.20 15.33 -6.51
N ASP A 80 -6.06 16.18 -5.95
CA ASP A 80 -6.32 17.53 -6.46
C ASP A 80 -5.03 18.36 -6.47
N ASP A 81 -4.20 18.23 -5.43
CA ASP A 81 -2.89 18.90 -5.37
C ASP A 81 -1.88 18.37 -6.42
N LEU A 82 -2.11 17.16 -6.96
CA LEU A 82 -1.24 16.52 -7.95
C LEU A 82 -1.68 16.77 -9.40
N ASN A 83 -2.96 17.08 -9.62
CA ASN A 83 -3.60 17.16 -10.95
C ASN A 83 -3.95 18.60 -11.40
N ASN A 84 -3.62 19.62 -10.59
CA ASN A 84 -3.84 21.05 -10.87
C ASN A 84 -3.03 21.62 -12.04
N TYR A 85 -2.45 20.79 -12.91
CA TYR A 85 -1.77 21.20 -14.14
C TYR A 85 -2.69 21.98 -15.11
N THR A 86 -4.02 21.81 -15.00
CA THR A 86 -4.99 22.40 -15.94
C THR A 86 -5.31 23.89 -15.66
N ASP A 87 -4.99 24.42 -14.48
CA ASP A 87 -5.24 25.83 -14.11
C ASP A 87 -3.97 26.71 -14.15
N TYR A 88 -2.98 26.31 -14.96
CA TYR A 88 -1.71 27.02 -15.18
C TYR A 88 -1.87 28.50 -15.58
N TYR A 89 -3.04 28.91 -16.05
CA TYR A 89 -3.28 30.28 -16.52
C TYR A 89 -3.83 31.27 -15.49
N ASN A 90 -4.28 30.85 -14.28
CA ASN A 90 -5.02 31.78 -13.41
C ASN A 90 -4.68 31.83 -11.91
N SER A 91 -3.75 31.05 -11.35
CA SER A 91 -3.36 31.22 -9.94
C SER A 91 -1.94 30.72 -9.65
N GLY A 92 -1.04 31.64 -9.30
CA GLY A 92 0.38 31.37 -9.08
C GLY A 92 0.71 30.65 -7.78
N ASP A 93 0.38 29.36 -7.69
CA ASP A 93 0.86 28.50 -6.59
C ASP A 93 1.60 27.25 -7.10
N GLU A 94 2.70 27.49 -7.83
CA GLU A 94 3.64 26.47 -8.33
C GLU A 94 4.25 25.58 -7.21
N GLY A 95 4.14 26.02 -5.95
CA GLY A 95 4.67 25.30 -4.78
C GLY A 95 3.80 24.12 -4.32
N SER A 96 2.50 24.15 -4.59
CA SER A 96 1.54 23.13 -4.12
C SER A 96 1.79 21.74 -4.75
N GLU A 97 1.96 21.70 -6.07
CA GLU A 97 2.23 20.48 -6.85
C GLU A 97 3.58 19.85 -6.49
N THR A 98 4.63 20.68 -6.37
CA THR A 98 5.96 20.20 -6.00
C THR A 98 5.96 19.62 -4.59
N ARG A 99 5.24 20.23 -3.65
CA ARG A 99 5.08 19.72 -2.28
C ARG A 99 4.35 18.37 -2.27
N ALA A 100 3.30 18.22 -3.07
CA ALA A 100 2.56 16.97 -3.20
C ALA A 100 3.43 15.83 -3.76
N ARG A 101 4.23 16.11 -4.80
CA ARG A 101 5.18 15.14 -5.38
C ARG A 101 6.28 14.74 -4.39
N CYS A 102 6.85 15.70 -3.66
CA CYS A 102 7.85 15.43 -2.62
C CYS A 102 7.26 14.56 -1.49
N TRP A 103 6.01 14.81 -1.09
CA TRP A 103 5.33 14.01 -0.09
C TRP A 103 5.07 12.58 -0.56
N LEU A 104 4.63 12.41 -1.80
CA LEU A 104 4.44 11.10 -2.42
C LEU A 104 5.76 10.33 -2.50
N PHE A 105 6.84 10.99 -2.92
CA PHE A 105 8.18 10.41 -2.95
C PHE A 105 8.62 9.94 -1.56
N PHE A 106 8.43 10.78 -0.54
CA PHE A 106 8.73 10.42 0.84
C PHE A 106 7.92 9.20 1.30
N ALA A 107 6.61 9.17 1.01
CA ALA A 107 5.76 8.05 1.36
C ALA A 107 6.21 6.73 0.70
N TYR A 108 6.62 6.77 -0.57
CA TYR A 108 7.21 5.62 -1.27
C TYR A 108 8.55 5.18 -0.67
N MET A 109 9.40 6.12 -0.25
CA MET A 109 10.67 5.80 0.44
C MET A 109 10.42 5.10 1.78
N VAL A 110 9.44 5.56 2.57
CA VAL A 110 9.05 4.92 3.83
C VAL A 110 8.48 3.52 3.57
N ALA A 111 7.64 3.37 2.54
CA ALA A 111 7.09 2.08 2.14
C ALA A 111 8.18 1.08 1.72
N PHE A 112 9.15 1.52 0.91
CA PHE A 112 10.30 0.71 0.51
C PHE A 112 11.19 0.36 1.70
N GLY A 113 11.42 1.31 2.61
CA GLY A 113 12.13 1.09 3.86
C GLY A 113 11.48 0.05 4.76
N ALA A 114 10.15 0.02 4.82
CA ALA A 114 9.41 -1.01 5.56
C ALA A 114 9.62 -2.40 4.96
N VAL A 115 9.55 -2.54 3.63
CA VAL A 115 9.79 -3.82 2.94
C VAL A 115 11.25 -4.27 3.11
N ALA A 116 12.21 -3.35 2.92
CA ALA A 116 13.63 -3.63 3.12
C ALA A 116 13.94 -4.04 4.56
N GLY A 117 13.30 -3.39 5.55
CA GLY A 117 13.36 -3.80 6.96
C GLY A 117 12.82 -5.21 7.17
N GLY A 118 11.68 -5.56 6.55
CA GLY A 118 11.13 -6.92 6.58
C GLY A 118 12.09 -7.95 6.00
N VAL A 119 12.76 -7.64 4.88
CA VAL A 119 13.78 -8.52 4.28
C VAL A 119 14.99 -8.67 5.21
N ALA A 120 15.49 -7.56 5.79
CA ALA A 120 16.63 -7.59 6.71
C ALA A 120 16.35 -8.46 7.94
N ILE A 121 15.14 -8.36 8.49
CA ILE A 121 14.68 -9.19 9.59
C ILE A 121 14.61 -10.67 9.17
N LEU A 122 14.05 -10.98 8.00
CA LEU A 122 14.01 -12.35 7.47
C LEU A 122 15.42 -12.95 7.35
N VAL A 123 16.37 -12.22 6.77
CA VAL A 123 17.76 -12.67 6.63
C VAL A 123 18.39 -12.92 8.00
N THR A 124 18.17 -12.02 8.95
CA THR A 124 18.68 -12.14 10.33
C THR A 124 18.14 -13.39 11.01
N CYS A 125 16.83 -13.67 10.89
CA CYS A 125 16.23 -14.87 11.45
C CYS A 125 16.79 -16.15 10.79
N VAL A 126 17.00 -16.16 9.47
CA VAL A 126 17.55 -17.33 8.78
C VAL A 126 18.98 -17.62 9.22
N GLN A 127 19.80 -16.59 9.45
CA GLN A 127 21.22 -16.76 9.78
C GLN A 127 21.47 -17.03 11.26
N HIS A 128 20.75 -16.36 12.16
CA HIS A 128 21.07 -16.39 13.59
C HIS A 128 20.03 -17.14 14.44
N HIS A 129 18.79 -17.23 13.98
CA HIS A 129 17.67 -17.76 14.79
C HIS A 129 16.66 -18.55 13.94
N PRO A 130 17.04 -19.73 13.41
CA PRO A 130 16.19 -20.51 12.51
C PRO A 130 14.83 -20.87 13.13
N GLU A 131 14.76 -20.90 14.47
CA GLU A 131 13.55 -21.14 15.23
C GLU A 131 12.44 -20.09 15.04
N ILE A 132 12.80 -18.83 14.76
CA ILE A 132 11.87 -17.71 14.57
C ILE A 132 11.80 -17.22 13.11
N THR A 133 12.31 -17.99 12.14
CA THR A 133 12.28 -17.63 10.71
C THR A 133 10.87 -17.30 10.20
N ARG A 134 9.84 -17.94 10.74
CA ARG A 134 8.44 -17.66 10.37
C ARG A 134 7.99 -16.25 10.73
N ILE A 135 8.51 -15.68 11.81
CA ILE A 135 8.23 -14.29 12.19
C ILE A 135 8.81 -13.33 11.15
N GLY A 136 10.04 -13.59 10.71
CA GLY A 136 10.68 -12.78 9.67
C GLY A 136 9.93 -12.86 8.33
N ALA A 137 9.49 -14.06 7.95
CA ALA A 137 8.68 -14.25 6.74
C ALA A 137 7.32 -13.54 6.84
N ALA A 138 6.65 -13.66 7.99
CA ALA A 138 5.37 -13.00 8.24
C ALA A 138 5.50 -11.48 8.24
N SER A 139 6.59 -10.92 8.79
CA SER A 139 6.85 -9.48 8.76
C SER A 139 7.03 -8.95 7.34
N LEU A 140 7.78 -9.68 6.49
CA LEU A 140 7.93 -9.31 5.07
C LEU A 140 6.59 -9.39 4.32
N ILE A 141 5.83 -10.47 4.51
CA ILE A 141 4.52 -10.65 3.90
C ILE A 141 3.56 -9.54 4.36
N GLN A 142 3.57 -9.20 5.65
CA GLN A 142 2.77 -8.14 6.22
C GLN A 142 3.07 -6.79 5.56
N SER A 143 4.34 -6.37 5.50
CA SER A 143 4.72 -5.09 4.87
C SER A 143 4.36 -5.05 3.38
N GLY A 144 4.51 -6.17 2.66
CA GLY A 144 4.11 -6.29 1.25
C GLY A 144 2.59 -6.20 1.02
N LEU A 145 1.79 -6.85 1.87
CA LEU A 145 0.33 -6.80 1.80
C LEU A 145 -0.22 -5.42 2.18
N ILE A 146 0.36 -4.76 3.19
CA ILE A 146 0.00 -3.38 3.56
C ILE A 146 0.33 -2.42 2.42
N LEU A 147 1.50 -2.54 1.80
CA LEU A 147 1.88 -1.73 0.64
C LEU A 147 0.92 -1.95 -0.53
N SER A 148 0.56 -3.19 -0.81
CA SER A 148 -0.41 -3.52 -1.87
C SER A 148 -1.79 -2.92 -1.58
N SER A 149 -2.26 -3.01 -0.33
CA SER A 149 -3.50 -2.37 0.13
C SER A 149 -3.45 -0.84 -0.02
N ALA A 150 -2.34 -0.22 0.36
CA ALA A 150 -2.12 1.22 0.24
C ALA A 150 -2.19 1.69 -1.22
N LEU A 151 -1.52 0.96 -2.13
CA LEU A 151 -1.53 1.26 -3.56
C LEU A 151 -2.90 1.02 -4.20
N LEU A 152 -3.63 -0.02 -3.78
CA LEU A 152 -4.98 -0.29 -4.29
C LEU A 152 -5.98 0.80 -3.88
N LEU A 153 -5.97 1.21 -2.60
CA LEU A 153 -6.79 2.33 -2.14
C LEU A 153 -6.42 3.60 -2.87
N TRP A 154 -5.11 3.89 -2.95
CA TRP A 154 -4.66 5.08 -3.65
C TRP A 154 -5.09 5.06 -5.11
N ALA A 155 -4.89 3.95 -5.84
CA ALA A 155 -5.19 3.81 -7.26
C ALA A 155 -6.69 3.98 -7.58
N PHE A 156 -7.57 3.35 -6.79
CA PHE A 156 -8.99 3.19 -7.11
C PHE A 156 -9.95 4.00 -6.22
N ARG A 157 -9.46 4.85 -5.32
CA ARG A 157 -10.30 5.79 -4.58
C ARG A 157 -11.01 6.73 -5.56
N SER A 158 -12.31 6.91 -5.38
CA SER A 158 -13.07 7.94 -6.11
C SER A 158 -12.63 9.32 -5.62
N GLU A 159 -12.32 10.21 -6.56
CA GLU A 159 -12.33 11.65 -6.29
C GLU A 159 -13.80 12.02 -6.19
N ASP A 160 -14.27 12.41 -5.01
CA ASP A 160 -15.61 12.97 -4.86
C ASP A 160 -15.61 14.33 -5.53
N THR A 161 -15.88 14.37 -6.83
CA THR A 161 -16.19 15.61 -7.54
C THR A 161 -17.51 16.14 -6.99
N GLY A 162 -17.43 17.06 -6.02
CA GLY A 162 -18.44 18.09 -5.76
C GLY A 162 -19.87 17.62 -5.49
N GLY A 163 -20.11 17.02 -4.32
CA GLY A 163 -21.45 16.85 -3.75
C GLY A 163 -22.06 18.14 -3.19
N TYR A 164 -22.10 19.23 -3.97
CA TYR A 164 -23.08 20.31 -3.77
C TYR A 164 -24.28 20.04 -4.67
N GLY A 165 -24.97 18.94 -4.35
CA GLY A 165 -26.19 18.49 -5.00
C GLY A 165 -27.03 17.70 -4.01
N ALA A 166 -27.15 18.21 -2.78
CA ALA A 166 -28.11 17.73 -1.82
C ALA A 166 -29.52 18.04 -2.34
N ALA A 167 -30.13 17.06 -3.00
CA ALA A 167 -31.56 17.05 -3.25
C ALA A 167 -32.27 16.84 -1.90
N PHE A 168 -32.69 17.95 -1.30
CA PHE A 168 -33.87 18.06 -0.44
C PHE A 168 -34.92 18.85 -1.22
#